data_AF-A0A9P5VUT7-F1
#
_entry.id   AF-A0A9P5VUT7-F1
#
_cell.length_a   1.000
_cell.length_b   1.000
_cell.length_c   1.000
_cell.angle_alpha   90.00
_cell.angle_beta   90.00
_cell.angle_gamma   90.00
#
_symmetry.space_group_name_H-M   'P 1'
#
loop_
_entity.id
_entity.type
_entity.pdbx_description
1 polymer ?
#
loop_
_entity_poly.entity_id
_entity_poly.type
_entity_poly.pdbx_seq_one_letter_code
_entity_poly.pdbx_strand_id
1 'polypeptide(L)'
;MLILHNRVAEVYAKDGNKTLVNIFDAVVEKGNDGSKPTALMALRIACNAFSSPLLGTYLLSSVARDSTKQLLVNTLLSPVDQQRQTAASLAFDIGAKIAEERSKDKDTATPSLAGNPLHDLEEDWNMECLSAIAAAIDKEDSEEILYRLIASVANFIYKEESYAGAVLVNILGLPDTLNTKIQNKVIKGAKVVGLCRDVQEMIRTAVVEQARSQA
;
A
#
# COMPACT_ATOMS: atom_id res chain seq x y z
N MET A 1 -0.51 22.30 -0.55
CA MET A 1 -0.34 21.78 0.83
C MET A 1 1.11 22.02 1.24
N LEU A 2 1.39 22.58 2.43
CA LEU A 2 2.74 23.02 2.83
C LEU A 2 3.78 21.89 2.93
N ILE A 3 3.32 20.64 3.16
CA ILE A 3 4.21 19.47 3.32
C ILE A 3 4.98 19.10 2.04
N LEU A 4 4.55 19.60 0.88
CA LEU A 4 5.21 19.39 -0.40
C LEU A 4 6.49 20.24 -0.55
N HIS A 5 6.72 21.21 0.33
CA HIS A 5 7.90 22.05 0.29
C HIS A 5 9.07 21.38 1.03
N ASN A 6 10.23 21.21 0.39
CA ASN A 6 11.38 20.47 0.93
C ASN A 6 11.77 20.89 2.37
N ARG A 7 11.82 22.20 2.64
CA ARG A 7 12.10 22.72 3.99
C ARG A 7 11.11 22.26 5.06
N VAL A 8 9.85 22.08 4.70
CA VAL A 8 8.80 21.60 5.61
C VAL A 8 8.92 20.09 5.80
N ALA A 9 9.23 19.37 4.72
CA ALA A 9 9.51 17.93 4.77
C ALA A 9 10.67 17.60 5.71
N GLU A 10 11.77 18.36 5.65
CA GLU A 10 12.92 18.20 6.56
C GLU A 10 12.53 18.37 8.03
N VAL A 11 11.64 19.31 8.36
CA VAL A 11 11.18 19.52 9.74
C VAL A 11 10.41 18.30 10.25
N TYR A 12 9.54 17.71 9.42
CA TYR A 12 8.73 16.56 9.81
C TYR A 12 9.51 15.24 9.82
N ALA A 13 10.53 15.10 8.96
CA ALA A 13 11.41 13.94 8.91
C ALA A 13 12.56 14.00 9.92
N LYS A 14 12.74 15.12 10.63
CA LYS A 14 13.83 15.29 11.60
C LYS A 14 13.70 14.30 12.75
N ASP A 15 14.82 13.69 13.13
CA ASP A 15 14.91 12.76 14.27
C ASP A 15 14.20 13.29 15.52
N GLY A 16 13.33 12.45 16.09
CA GLY A 16 12.53 12.78 17.27
C GLY A 16 11.24 13.54 17.00
N ASN A 17 10.99 14.02 15.78
CA ASN A 17 9.70 14.58 15.42
C ASN A 17 8.67 13.47 15.22
N LYS A 18 7.69 13.39 16.14
CA LYS A 18 6.59 12.42 16.09
C LYS A 18 5.26 13.05 15.68
N THR A 19 5.28 14.25 15.08
CA THR A 19 4.04 14.98 14.77
C THR A 19 3.14 14.20 13.82
N LEU A 20 3.71 13.62 12.75
CA LEU A 20 2.94 12.81 11.79
C LEU A 20 2.39 11.53 12.44
N VAL A 21 3.25 10.84 13.20
CA VAL A 21 2.89 9.65 13.99
C VAL A 21 1.71 9.96 14.92
N ASN A 22 1.81 11.00 15.74
CA ASN A 22 0.77 11.40 16.68
C ASN A 22 -0.55 11.78 15.97
N ILE A 23 -0.48 12.38 14.78
CA ILE A 23 -1.68 12.71 13.99
C ILE A 23 -2.36 11.43 13.49
N PHE A 24 -1.57 10.47 13.01
CA PHE A 24 -2.10 9.20 12.50
C PHE A 24 -2.68 8.36 13.64
N ASP A 25 -1.97 8.25 14.75
CA ASP A 25 -2.42 7.54 15.95
C ASP A 25 -3.71 8.15 16.50
N ALA A 26 -3.81 9.48 16.58
CA ALA A 26 -5.02 10.15 17.04
C ALA A 26 -6.25 9.91 16.14
N VAL A 27 -6.04 9.64 14.84
CA VAL A 27 -7.12 9.22 13.93
C VAL A 27 -7.49 7.76 14.17
N VAL A 28 -6.50 6.90 14.34
CA VAL A 28 -6.69 5.47 14.62
C VAL A 28 -7.43 5.25 15.94
N GLU A 29 -7.00 5.91 17.02
CA GLU A 29 -7.60 5.81 18.36
C GLU A 29 -9.06 6.28 18.39
N LYS A 30 -9.40 7.30 17.60
CA LYS A 30 -10.77 7.82 17.51
C LYS A 30 -11.66 6.97 16.61
N GLY A 31 -11.07 6.12 15.75
CA GLY A 31 -11.79 5.24 14.83
C GLY A 31 -12.93 5.95 14.08
N ASN A 32 -14.11 5.35 14.09
CA ASN A 32 -15.32 5.89 13.46
C ASN A 32 -16.01 7.00 14.26
N ASP A 33 -15.63 7.20 15.53
CA ASP A 33 -16.15 8.26 16.40
C ASP A 33 -15.41 9.59 16.18
N GLY A 34 -14.27 9.55 15.48
CA GLY A 34 -13.51 10.70 15.06
C GLY A 34 -14.22 11.56 14.01
N SER A 35 -13.80 12.83 13.89
CA SER A 35 -14.34 13.69 12.85
C SER A 35 -13.93 13.19 11.46
N LYS A 36 -14.90 12.88 10.59
CA LYS A 36 -14.68 12.44 9.21
C LYS A 36 -13.68 13.35 8.45
N PRO A 37 -13.71 14.69 8.62
CA PRO A 37 -12.71 15.58 8.02
C PRO A 37 -11.28 15.37 8.52
N THR A 38 -11.09 15.04 9.80
CA THR A 38 -9.75 14.81 10.39
C THR A 38 -9.08 13.59 9.76
N ALA A 39 -9.79 12.47 9.67
CA ALA A 39 -9.27 11.25 9.04
C ALA A 39 -8.92 11.48 7.57
N LEU A 40 -9.79 12.18 6.83
CA LEU A 40 -9.53 12.52 5.43
C LEU A 40 -8.32 13.45 5.28
N MET A 41 -8.13 14.41 6.19
CA MET A 41 -6.95 15.28 6.18
C MET A 41 -5.67 14.50 6.47
N ALA A 42 -5.69 13.60 7.45
CA ALA A 42 -4.54 12.75 7.79
C ALA A 42 -4.15 11.86 6.60
N LEU A 43 -5.12 11.25 5.92
CA LEU A 43 -4.88 10.47 4.69
C LEU A 43 -4.25 11.33 3.59
N ARG A 44 -4.77 12.53 3.35
CA ARG A 44 -4.19 13.44 2.36
C ARG A 44 -2.77 13.89 2.73
N ILE A 45 -2.48 14.08 4.01
CA ILE A 45 -1.12 14.39 4.48
C ILE A 45 -0.20 13.19 4.19
N ALA A 46 -0.65 11.97 4.48
CA ALA A 46 0.10 10.74 4.21
C ALA A 46 0.40 10.56 2.70
N CYS A 47 -0.60 10.65 1.81
CA CYS A 47 -0.36 10.59 0.36
C CYS A 47 0.63 11.65 -0.12
N ASN A 48 0.44 12.90 0.32
CA ASN A 48 1.32 14.00 -0.08
C ASN A 48 2.76 13.86 0.47
N ALA A 49 2.95 13.15 1.57
CA ALA A 49 4.28 12.85 2.09
C ALA A 49 5.07 11.93 1.15
N PHE A 50 4.41 11.00 0.45
CA PHE A 50 5.05 10.16 -0.57
C PHE A 50 5.50 10.93 -1.83
N SER A 51 5.04 12.17 -2.02
CA SER A 51 5.58 13.05 -3.07
C SER A 51 6.98 13.59 -2.73
N SER A 52 7.44 13.44 -1.49
CA SER A 52 8.81 13.77 -1.06
C SER A 52 9.57 12.48 -0.77
N PRO A 53 10.72 12.22 -1.43
CA PRO A 53 11.52 11.02 -1.16
C PRO A 53 11.87 10.86 0.32
N LEU A 54 12.19 11.96 0.99
CA LEU A 54 12.55 11.99 2.41
C LEU A 54 11.38 11.54 3.31
N LEU A 55 10.19 12.13 3.10
CA LEU A 55 9.02 11.82 3.93
C LEU A 55 8.42 10.46 3.60
N GLY A 56 8.41 10.05 2.33
CA GLY A 56 7.98 8.70 1.94
C GLY A 56 8.83 7.63 2.64
N THR A 57 10.16 7.81 2.66
CA THR A 57 11.06 6.92 3.41
C THR A 57 10.82 7.01 4.92
N TYR A 58 10.62 8.20 5.49
CA TYR A 58 10.30 8.36 6.91
C TYR A 58 9.01 7.62 7.30
N LEU A 59 7.94 7.74 6.51
CA LEU A 59 6.67 7.08 6.79
C LEU A 59 6.74 5.56 6.80
N LEU A 60 7.71 4.99 6.09
CA LEU A 60 7.97 3.55 6.06
C LEU A 60 9.12 3.11 6.98
N SER A 61 9.73 4.04 7.71
CA SER A 61 10.74 3.73 8.72
C SER A 61 10.12 3.06 9.95
N SER A 62 10.93 2.36 10.74
CA SER A 62 10.52 1.72 12.00
C SER A 62 9.81 2.67 12.98
N VAL A 63 10.02 3.99 12.86
CA VAL A 63 9.39 5.00 13.73
C VAL A 63 7.93 5.25 13.37
N ALA A 64 7.55 5.19 12.08
CA ALA A 64 6.25 5.65 11.60
C ALA A 64 5.45 4.60 10.80
N ARG A 65 6.07 3.47 10.43
CA ARG A 65 5.44 2.44 9.59
C ARG A 65 4.20 1.83 10.20
N ASP A 66 4.16 1.65 11.53
CA ASP A 66 3.01 1.03 12.19
C ASP A 66 1.81 1.98 12.23
N SER A 67 2.02 3.25 12.60
CA SER A 67 0.99 4.27 12.55
C SER A 67 0.47 4.49 11.12
N THR A 68 1.36 4.45 10.13
CA THR A 68 0.99 4.54 8.70
C THR A 68 0.16 3.33 8.26
N LYS A 69 0.55 2.11 8.63
CA LYS A 69 -0.21 0.88 8.39
C LYS A 69 -1.59 0.93 9.04
N GLN A 70 -1.65 1.28 10.32
CA GLN A 70 -2.92 1.36 11.05
C GLN A 70 -3.86 2.39 10.44
N LEU A 71 -3.35 3.55 10.04
CA LEU A 71 -4.13 4.55 9.30
C LEU A 71 -4.67 3.96 7.99
N LEU A 72 -3.85 3.28 7.21
CA LEU A 72 -4.26 2.65 5.96
C LEU A 72 -5.35 1.57 6.19
N VAL A 73 -5.07 0.58 7.03
CA VAL A 73 -5.94 -0.58 7.27
C VAL A 73 -7.31 -0.13 7.77
N ASN A 74 -7.37 0.82 8.70
CA ASN A 74 -8.63 1.30 9.26
C ASN A 74 -9.47 2.11 8.26
N THR A 75 -8.83 2.77 7.30
CA THR A 75 -9.53 3.67 6.37
C THR A 75 -9.92 3.01 5.06
N LEU A 76 -9.27 1.90 4.67
CA LEU A 76 -9.63 1.10 3.50
C LEU A 76 -11.07 0.57 3.54
N LEU A 77 -11.58 0.24 4.73
CA LEU A 77 -12.94 -0.26 4.94
C LEU A 77 -13.90 0.81 5.49
N SER A 78 -13.55 2.09 5.36
CA SER A 78 -14.37 3.18 5.87
C SER A 78 -15.76 3.23 5.20
N PRO A 79 -16.84 3.54 5.95
CA PRO A 79 -18.15 3.80 5.35
C PRO A 79 -18.19 5.09 4.51
N VAL A 80 -17.11 5.88 4.49
CA VAL A 80 -17.02 7.14 3.75
C VAL A 80 -16.20 6.95 2.48
N ASP A 81 -16.84 7.10 1.31
CA ASP A 81 -16.22 6.88 -0.01
C ASP A 81 -14.93 7.70 -0.22
N GLN A 82 -14.93 8.97 0.19
CA GLN A 82 -13.76 9.83 0.07
C GLN A 82 -12.56 9.31 0.89
N GLN A 83 -12.81 8.67 2.04
CA GLN A 83 -11.75 8.07 2.84
C GLN A 83 -11.22 6.80 2.16
N ARG A 84 -12.10 5.91 1.67
CA ARG A 84 -11.68 4.72 0.90
C ARG A 84 -10.88 5.08 -0.35
N GLN A 85 -11.33 6.08 -1.09
CA GLN A 85 -10.64 6.57 -2.29
C GLN A 85 -9.24 7.11 -1.97
N THR A 86 -9.11 7.86 -0.88
CA THR A 86 -7.80 8.41 -0.45
C THR A 86 -6.91 7.31 0.15
N ALA A 87 -7.48 6.34 0.88
CA ALA A 87 -6.78 5.18 1.39
C ALA A 87 -6.25 4.28 0.27
N ALA A 88 -7.02 4.09 -0.81
CA ALA A 88 -6.56 3.39 -2.00
C ALA A 88 -5.39 4.11 -2.70
N SER A 89 -5.38 5.45 -2.69
CA SER A 89 -4.22 6.23 -3.15
C SER A 89 -3.01 6.03 -2.23
N LEU A 90 -3.21 6.04 -0.91
CA LEU A 90 -2.13 5.77 0.05
C LEU A 90 -1.55 4.36 -0.12
N ALA A 91 -2.40 3.34 -0.30
CA ALA A 91 -1.96 1.98 -0.60
C ALA A 91 -1.10 1.93 -1.87
N PHE A 92 -1.51 2.67 -2.90
CA PHE A 92 -0.77 2.73 -4.16
C PHE A 92 0.60 3.40 -3.97
N ASP A 93 0.65 4.52 -3.26
CA ASP A 93 1.89 5.26 -2.98
C ASP A 93 2.88 4.41 -2.17
N ILE A 94 2.40 3.71 -1.14
CA ILE A 94 3.19 2.75 -0.34
C ILE A 94 3.73 1.63 -1.23
N GLY A 95 2.84 0.97 -1.97
CA GLY A 95 3.22 -0.14 -2.84
C GLY A 95 4.24 0.31 -3.90
N ALA A 96 4.01 1.45 -4.54
CA ALA A 96 4.91 2.01 -5.52
C ALA A 96 6.31 2.28 -4.94
N LYS A 97 6.37 2.79 -3.70
CA LYS A 97 7.65 3.00 -3.01
C LYS A 97 8.38 1.69 -2.73
N ILE A 98 7.67 0.64 -2.32
CA ILE A 98 8.23 -0.71 -2.13
C ILE A 98 8.76 -1.28 -3.46
N ALA A 99 7.98 -1.18 -4.54
CA ALA A 99 8.37 -1.66 -5.86
C ALA A 99 9.58 -0.91 -6.44
N GLU A 100 9.67 0.40 -6.21
CA GLU A 100 10.83 1.23 -6.57
C GLU A 100 12.10 0.69 -5.91
N GLU A 101 12.03 0.36 -4.63
CA GLU A 101 13.20 0.02 -3.82
C GLU A 101 13.66 -1.41 -4.11
N ARG A 102 12.72 -2.35 -4.32
CA ARG A 102 13.03 -3.68 -4.88
C ARG A 102 13.63 -3.64 -6.29
N SER A 103 13.37 -2.58 -7.06
CA SER A 103 13.98 -2.42 -8.38
C SER A 103 15.44 -1.96 -8.26
N LYS A 104 15.74 -1.06 -7.33
CA LYS A 104 17.10 -0.58 -7.07
C LYS A 104 18.02 -1.70 -6.57
N ASP A 105 17.54 -2.52 -5.65
CA ASP A 105 18.33 -3.60 -5.05
C ASP A 105 18.82 -4.64 -6.08
N LYS A 106 18.09 -4.84 -7.19
CA LYS A 106 18.49 -5.80 -8.25
C LYS A 106 19.42 -5.22 -9.32
N ASP A 107 19.50 -3.89 -9.45
CA ASP A 107 20.29 -3.23 -10.49
C ASP A 107 21.71 -2.83 -10.00
N THR A 108 21.96 -2.87 -8.69
CA THR A 108 23.27 -2.53 -8.12
C THR A 108 24.03 -3.76 -7.62
N ALA A 109 25.14 -4.11 -8.29
CA ALA A 109 26.13 -5.09 -7.83
C ALA A 109 26.94 -4.64 -6.59
N THR A 110 26.51 -3.56 -5.93
CA THR A 110 27.13 -3.01 -4.72
C THR A 110 26.01 -2.80 -3.70
N PRO A 111 26.05 -3.47 -2.53
CA PRO A 111 25.09 -3.21 -1.48
C PRO A 111 25.19 -1.74 -1.08
N SER A 112 24.06 -1.04 -1.07
CA SER A 112 23.98 0.33 -0.57
C SER A 112 24.59 0.38 0.84
N LEU A 113 25.66 1.16 1.00
CA LEU A 113 26.33 1.40 2.30
C LEU A 113 25.43 2.09 3.33
N ALA A 114 24.31 2.67 2.89
CA ALA A 114 23.19 3.03 3.74
C ALA A 114 22.20 1.86 3.69
N GLY A 115 22.07 1.11 4.78
CA GLY A 115 21.11 0.01 4.87
C GLY A 115 19.76 0.45 4.32
N ASN A 116 19.18 -0.35 3.42
CA ASN A 116 17.92 0.00 2.79
C ASN A 116 16.87 0.11 3.90
N PRO A 117 16.29 1.31 4.15
CA PRO A 117 15.37 1.54 5.26
C PRO A 117 14.06 0.74 5.15
N LEU A 118 13.86 0.06 4.02
CA LEU A 118 12.73 -0.82 3.73
C LEU A 118 13.13 -2.30 3.70
N HIS A 119 14.42 -2.63 3.86
CA HIS A 119 14.90 -4.00 3.97
C HIS A 119 14.33 -4.68 5.22
N ASP A 120 14.07 -3.89 6.27
CA ASP A 120 13.42 -4.32 7.50
C ASP A 120 11.89 -4.26 7.43
N LEU A 121 11.28 -4.05 6.25
CA LEU A 121 9.83 -4.26 6.11
C LEU A 121 9.55 -5.73 6.33
N GLU A 122 9.12 -6.04 7.55
CA GLU A 122 8.75 -7.38 7.98
C GLU A 122 7.73 -7.95 7.01
N GLU A 123 7.92 -9.22 6.65
CA GLU A 123 7.00 -9.97 5.79
C GLU A 123 5.56 -9.85 6.33
N ASP A 124 5.40 -9.91 7.65
CA ASP A 124 4.14 -9.74 8.37
C ASP A 124 3.49 -8.36 8.11
N TRP A 125 4.29 -7.29 8.08
CA TRP A 125 3.77 -5.93 7.82
C TRP A 125 3.18 -5.82 6.41
N ASN A 126 3.86 -6.40 5.42
CA ASN A 126 3.38 -6.44 4.03
C ASN A 126 2.12 -7.30 3.90
N MET A 127 2.09 -8.45 4.58
CA MET A 127 0.93 -9.35 4.58
C MET A 127 -0.32 -8.70 5.20
N GLU A 128 -0.17 -7.96 6.30
CA GLU A 128 -1.26 -7.20 6.89
C GLU A 128 -1.83 -6.17 5.89
N CYS A 129 -0.97 -5.39 5.24
CA CYS A 129 -1.39 -4.42 4.23
C CYS A 129 -2.13 -5.09 3.06
N LEU A 130 -1.56 -6.17 2.50
CA LEU A 130 -2.16 -6.91 1.39
C LEU A 130 -3.49 -7.54 1.76
N SER A 131 -3.64 -8.09 2.97
CA SER A 131 -4.91 -8.65 3.44
C SER A 131 -6.01 -7.60 3.55
N ALA A 132 -5.68 -6.40 4.06
CA ALA A 132 -6.61 -5.28 4.13
C ALA A 132 -7.00 -4.78 2.73
N ILE A 133 -6.03 -4.69 1.80
CA ILE A 133 -6.29 -4.32 0.40
C ILE A 133 -7.19 -5.35 -0.28
N ALA A 134 -6.94 -6.65 -0.11
CA ALA A 134 -7.77 -7.70 -0.67
C ALA A 134 -9.21 -7.64 -0.14
N ALA A 135 -9.37 -7.45 1.18
CA ALA A 135 -10.69 -7.25 1.80
C ALA A 135 -11.41 -5.99 1.29
N ALA A 136 -10.67 -4.92 1.00
CA ALA A 136 -11.22 -3.70 0.41
C ALA A 136 -11.67 -3.92 -1.05
N ILE A 137 -10.91 -4.68 -1.84
CA ILE A 137 -11.28 -5.03 -3.23
C ILE A 137 -12.58 -5.83 -3.27
N ASP A 138 -12.76 -6.79 -2.35
CA ASP A 138 -13.99 -7.59 -2.27
C ASP A 138 -15.24 -6.71 -2.05
N LYS A 139 -15.14 -5.74 -1.14
CA LYS A 139 -16.25 -4.87 -0.74
C LYS A 139 -16.49 -3.65 -1.63
N GLU A 140 -15.54 -3.27 -2.48
CA GLU A 140 -15.62 -2.02 -3.24
C GLU A 140 -16.35 -2.20 -4.58
N ASP A 141 -17.18 -1.22 -4.92
CA ASP A 141 -17.97 -1.21 -6.16
C ASP A 141 -17.60 -0.01 -7.07
N SER A 142 -16.80 0.92 -6.58
CA SER A 142 -16.23 2.00 -7.39
C SER A 142 -15.04 1.51 -8.20
N GLU A 143 -15.19 1.49 -9.53
CA GLU A 143 -14.12 1.11 -10.47
C GLU A 143 -12.85 1.97 -10.30
N GLU A 144 -12.99 3.25 -9.98
CA GLU A 144 -11.84 4.14 -9.75
C GLU A 144 -11.02 3.71 -8.53
N ILE A 145 -11.71 3.34 -7.44
CA ILE A 145 -11.06 2.87 -6.21
C ILE A 145 -10.44 1.49 -6.45
N LEU A 146 -11.19 0.57 -7.09
CA LEU A 146 -10.70 -0.75 -7.47
C LEU A 146 -9.43 -0.67 -8.31
N TYR A 147 -9.38 0.21 -9.31
CA TYR A 147 -8.19 0.37 -10.16
C TYR A 147 -6.93 0.68 -9.34
N ARG A 148 -7.04 1.57 -8.33
CA ARG A 148 -5.92 1.91 -7.44
C ARG A 148 -5.55 0.76 -6.52
N LEU A 149 -6.53 0.08 -5.94
CA LEU A 149 -6.29 -1.07 -5.06
C LEU A 149 -5.59 -2.23 -5.81
N ILE A 150 -6.06 -2.55 -7.01
CA ILE A 150 -5.46 -3.61 -7.86
C ILE A 150 -4.02 -3.23 -8.25
N ALA A 151 -3.80 -1.97 -8.63
CA ALA A 151 -2.44 -1.47 -8.91
C ALA A 151 -1.54 -1.52 -7.66
N SER A 152 -2.11 -1.29 -6.47
CA SER A 152 -1.40 -1.43 -5.21
C SER A 152 -0.95 -2.87 -5.00
N VAL A 153 -1.84 -3.86 -5.18
CA VAL A 153 -1.48 -5.30 -5.10
C VAL A 153 -0.32 -5.61 -6.04
N ALA A 154 -0.40 -5.17 -7.30
CA ALA A 154 0.67 -5.38 -8.27
C ALA A 154 2.02 -4.86 -7.74
N ASN A 155 2.06 -3.64 -7.22
CA ASN A 155 3.27 -3.04 -6.68
C ASN A 155 3.79 -3.77 -5.43
N PHE A 156 2.90 -4.20 -4.53
CA PHE A 156 3.27 -4.91 -3.31
C PHE A 156 3.88 -6.29 -3.56
N ILE A 157 3.49 -6.99 -4.64
CA ILE A 157 4.03 -8.30 -4.98
C ILE A 157 5.13 -8.23 -6.05
N TYR A 158 5.33 -7.06 -6.66
CA TYR A 158 6.32 -6.87 -7.70
C TYR A 158 7.74 -7.15 -7.17
N LYS A 159 8.44 -8.06 -7.84
CA LYS A 159 9.81 -8.50 -7.53
C LYS A 159 10.02 -8.96 -6.07
N GLU A 160 8.96 -9.33 -5.36
CA GLU A 160 9.06 -9.93 -4.01
C GLU A 160 9.86 -11.24 -4.07
N GLU A 161 10.83 -11.41 -3.17
CA GLU A 161 11.72 -12.58 -3.20
C GLU A 161 11.10 -13.82 -2.52
N SER A 162 10.37 -13.65 -1.42
CA SER A 162 9.70 -14.74 -0.70
C SER A 162 8.42 -15.24 -1.38
N TYR A 163 7.87 -14.45 -2.30
CA TYR A 163 6.55 -14.64 -2.92
C TYR A 163 5.38 -14.73 -1.94
N ALA A 164 5.59 -14.42 -0.66
CA ALA A 164 4.61 -14.62 0.41
C ALA A 164 3.36 -13.75 0.21
N GLY A 165 3.53 -12.50 -0.18
CA GLY A 165 2.43 -11.60 -0.49
C GLY A 165 1.57 -12.12 -1.65
N ALA A 166 2.19 -12.60 -2.72
CA ALA A 166 1.47 -13.18 -3.87
C ALA A 166 0.67 -14.43 -3.48
N VAL A 167 1.27 -15.29 -2.65
CA VAL A 167 0.63 -16.53 -2.18
C VAL A 167 -0.51 -16.22 -1.22
N LEU A 168 -0.35 -15.23 -0.35
CA LEU A 168 -1.41 -14.77 0.53
C LEU A 168 -2.63 -14.29 -0.26
N VAL A 169 -2.45 -13.40 -1.24
CA VAL A 169 -3.60 -12.90 -2.03
C VAL A 169 -4.25 -13.99 -2.89
N ASN A 170 -3.49 -15.01 -3.29
CA ASN A 170 -4.04 -16.21 -3.92
C ASN A 170 -4.94 -16.99 -2.95
N ILE A 171 -4.47 -17.23 -1.72
CA ILE A 171 -5.22 -17.93 -0.66
C ILE A 171 -6.49 -17.16 -0.28
N LEU A 172 -6.42 -15.82 -0.25
CA LEU A 172 -7.56 -14.95 0.01
C LEU A 172 -8.57 -14.91 -1.16
N GLY A 173 -8.33 -15.62 -2.26
CA GLY A 173 -9.27 -15.71 -3.38
C GLY A 173 -9.35 -14.44 -4.21
N LEU A 174 -8.30 -13.60 -4.21
CA LEU A 174 -8.28 -12.38 -5.01
C LEU A 174 -8.48 -12.65 -6.51
N PRO A 175 -7.86 -13.68 -7.14
CA PRO A 175 -8.09 -13.97 -8.55
C PRO A 175 -9.57 -14.20 -8.89
N ASP A 176 -10.30 -14.93 -8.06
CA ASP A 176 -11.73 -15.21 -8.26
C ASP A 176 -12.57 -13.96 -8.03
N THR A 177 -12.25 -13.19 -6.99
CA THR A 177 -12.90 -11.90 -6.69
C THR A 177 -12.83 -10.96 -7.90
N LEU A 178 -11.66 -10.83 -8.53
CA LEU A 178 -11.49 -10.00 -9.73
C LEU A 178 -12.33 -10.51 -10.91
N ASN A 179 -12.37 -11.83 -11.13
CA ASN A 179 -13.21 -12.43 -12.16
C ASN A 179 -14.69 -12.13 -11.94
N THR A 180 -15.16 -12.27 -10.70
CA THR A 180 -16.54 -11.93 -10.32
C THR A 180 -16.86 -10.46 -10.56
N LYS A 181 -15.97 -9.53 -10.17
CA LYS A 181 -16.16 -8.09 -10.39
C LYS A 181 -16.20 -7.72 -11.88
N ILE A 182 -15.42 -8.39 -12.72
CA ILE A 182 -15.47 -8.24 -14.19
C ILE A 182 -16.80 -8.78 -14.75
N GLN A 183 -17.19 -10.00 -14.36
CA GLN A 183 -18.43 -10.65 -14.83
C GLN A 183 -19.67 -9.85 -14.45
N ASN A 184 -19.71 -9.34 -13.22
CA ASN A 184 -20.79 -8.50 -12.71
C ASN A 184 -20.78 -7.07 -13.28
N LYS A 185 -19.84 -6.75 -14.18
CA LYS A 185 -19.66 -5.43 -14.78
C LYS A 185 -19.46 -4.32 -13.74
N VAL A 186 -18.83 -4.63 -12.61
CA VAL A 186 -18.32 -3.59 -11.70
C VAL A 186 -17.07 -2.95 -12.33
N ILE A 187 -16.20 -3.80 -12.88
CA ILE A 187 -15.04 -3.39 -13.68
C ILE A 187 -15.42 -3.47 -15.16
N LYS A 188 -15.34 -2.36 -15.89
CA LYS A 188 -15.80 -2.23 -17.28
C LYS A 188 -14.73 -1.73 -18.23
N GLY A 189 -13.84 -0.87 -17.74
CA GLY A 189 -12.77 -0.26 -18.52
C GLY A 189 -11.75 -1.31 -18.97
N ALA A 190 -11.49 -1.37 -20.28
CA ALA A 190 -10.54 -2.31 -20.86
C ALA A 190 -9.15 -2.25 -20.20
N LYS A 191 -8.71 -1.05 -19.80
CA LYS A 191 -7.46 -0.85 -19.06
C LYS A 191 -7.47 -1.54 -17.68
N VAL A 192 -8.57 -1.42 -16.94
CA VAL A 192 -8.68 -2.00 -15.60
C VAL A 192 -8.82 -3.53 -15.69
N VAL A 193 -9.56 -4.02 -16.69
CA VAL A 193 -9.63 -5.46 -17.02
C VAL A 193 -8.25 -6.02 -17.38
N GLY A 194 -7.47 -5.30 -18.19
CA GLY A 194 -6.08 -5.66 -18.51
C GLY A 194 -5.24 -5.80 -17.24
N LEU A 195 -5.27 -4.79 -16.38
CA LEU A 195 -4.55 -4.82 -15.10
C LEU A 195 -4.97 -5.99 -14.20
N CYS A 196 -6.27 -6.33 -14.14
CA CYS A 196 -6.73 -7.48 -13.38
C CYS A 196 -6.06 -8.78 -13.84
N ARG A 197 -5.97 -8.96 -15.17
CA ARG A 197 -5.34 -10.14 -15.78
C ARG A 197 -3.85 -10.17 -15.51
N ASP A 198 -3.18 -9.03 -15.61
CA ASP A 198 -1.75 -8.92 -15.32
C ASP A 198 -1.47 -9.30 -13.86
N VAL A 199 -2.27 -8.80 -12.91
CA VAL A 199 -2.15 -9.16 -11.48
C VAL A 199 -2.44 -10.64 -11.24
N GLN A 200 -3.49 -11.20 -11.84
CA GLN A 200 -3.78 -12.63 -11.75
C GLN A 200 -2.59 -13.48 -12.25
N GLU A 201 -1.96 -13.07 -13.35
CA GLU A 201 -0.81 -13.78 -13.93
C GLU A 201 0.44 -13.63 -13.07
N MET A 202 0.68 -12.46 -12.47
CA MET A 202 1.76 -12.24 -11.50
C MET A 202 1.59 -13.18 -10.29
N ILE A 203 0.38 -13.26 -9.73
CA ILE A 203 0.05 -14.15 -8.61
C ILE A 203 0.31 -15.62 -9.01
N ARG A 204 -0.23 -16.04 -10.15
CA ARG A 204 -0.08 -17.42 -10.65
C ARG A 204 1.39 -17.80 -10.82
N THR A 205 2.19 -16.91 -11.41
CA THR A 205 3.62 -17.14 -11.63
C THR A 205 4.36 -17.24 -10.31
N ALA A 206 4.13 -16.32 -9.38
CA ALA A 206 4.77 -16.31 -8.07
C ALA A 206 4.46 -17.58 -7.25
N VAL A 207 3.21 -18.05 -7.26
CA VAL A 207 2.81 -19.29 -6.57
C VAL A 207 3.56 -20.52 -7.13
N VAL A 208 3.72 -20.58 -8.46
CA VAL A 208 4.48 -21.66 -9.11
C VAL A 208 5.97 -21.61 -8.75
N GLU A 209 6.57 -20.43 -8.75
CA GLU A 209 7.98 -20.28 -8.39
C GLU A 209 8.23 -20.60 -6.90
N GLN A 210 7.32 -20.21 -6.00
CA GLN A 210 7.44 -20.57 -4.59
C GLN A 210 7.40 -22.09 -4.39
N ALA A 211 6.48 -22.80 -5.05
CA ALA A 211 6.38 -24.25 -4.98
C ALA A 211 7.65 -24.95 -5.49
N ARG A 212 8.34 -24.38 -6.50
CA ARG A 212 9.62 -24.89 -6.99
C ARG A 212 10.77 -24.66 -6.01
N SER A 213 10.78 -23.54 -5.29
CA SER A 213 11.84 -23.23 -4.32
C SER A 213 11.82 -24.13 -3.07
N GLN A 214 10.70 -24.82 -2.81
CA GLN A 214 10.51 -25.71 -1.66
C GLN A 214 10.67 -27.20 -2.00
N ALA A 215 10.85 -27.55 -3.28
CA ALA A 215 11.02 -28.91 -3.77
C ALA A 215 12.50 -29.28 -3.96
#